data_AF-A0A1G3LFY1-F1
#
_entry.id   AF-A0A1G3LFY1-F1
#
_cell.length_a   1.000
_cell.length_b   1.000
_cell.length_c   1.000
_cell.angle_alpha   90.00
_cell.angle_beta   90.00
_cell.angle_gamma   90.00
#
_symmetry.space_group_name_H-M   'P 1'
#
loop_
_entity.id
_entity.type
_entity.pdbx_description
1 polymer ?
#
loop_
_entity_poly.entity_id
_entity_poly.type
_entity_poly.pdbx_seq_one_letter_code
_entity_poly.pdbx_strand_id
1 'polypeptide(L)'
;MSLFSRESLVALATGERAAVSVDPREYELVAGPGGPGSDSTYGIPFKRLRAGSVVPIPQTGLTLRVERVYPNSRVVSPLEGGGGFTLAPEPAPPRAEAARPGLVGTVEGSGQPLFLYGGAASPTSVNTARGSLALMLRPIRRRLPFTIELVRFERDLYPGGEIARGYSSVVALRDQGTERRVTVAMNRPARQGGYAIYQSSWGSTPEGKDVSVLQVVHNPLRLLPYLGLGTALTGMALHYGLKKVGRRERRAGGAA
;
A
#
# COMPACT_ATOMS: atom_id res chain seq x y z
N MET A 1 -6.08 7.20 12.24
CA MET A 1 -4.96 6.80 11.35
C MET A 1 -3.65 7.32 11.93
N SER A 2 -2.69 6.44 12.23
CA SER A 2 -1.34 6.87 12.64
C SER A 2 -0.65 7.53 11.43
N LEU A 3 -0.15 8.75 11.61
CA LEU A 3 0.50 9.57 10.57
C LEU A 3 1.69 8.87 9.85
N PHE A 4 2.21 7.79 10.44
CA PHE A 4 3.41 7.10 9.95
C PHE A 4 3.18 5.62 9.62
N SER A 5 2.00 5.08 9.94
CA SER A 5 1.69 3.69 9.62
C SER A 5 1.30 3.59 8.14
N ARG A 6 1.91 2.63 7.44
CA ARG A 6 1.59 2.34 6.05
C ARG A 6 0.94 0.97 5.96
N GLU A 7 -0.10 0.89 5.14
CA GLU A 7 -0.87 -0.34 4.93
C GLU A 7 -0.83 -0.68 3.44
N SER A 8 -0.70 -1.97 3.14
CA SER A 8 -0.68 -2.49 1.78
C SER A 8 -1.20 -3.91 1.78
N LEU A 9 -1.52 -4.43 0.61
CA LEU A 9 -2.08 -5.76 0.41
C LEU A 9 -1.14 -6.61 -0.44
N VAL A 10 -1.13 -7.89 -0.17
CA VAL A 10 -0.46 -8.93 -0.96
C VAL A 10 -1.50 -10.02 -1.18
N ALA A 11 -1.89 -10.26 -2.43
CA ALA A 11 -2.75 -11.37 -2.81
C ALA A 11 -1.87 -12.47 -3.40
N LEU A 12 -1.99 -13.69 -2.89
CA LEU A 12 -1.21 -14.85 -3.32
C LEU A 12 -2.14 -16.04 -3.47
N ALA A 13 -2.04 -16.75 -4.60
CA ALA A 13 -2.56 -18.10 -4.69
C ALA A 13 -1.61 -19.09 -3.99
N THR A 14 -2.12 -20.27 -3.63
CA THR A 14 -1.29 -21.31 -3.00
C THR A 14 -0.11 -21.69 -3.89
N GLY A 15 1.11 -21.62 -3.33
CA GLY A 15 2.39 -21.83 -4.01
C GLY A 15 3.00 -20.56 -4.64
N GLU A 16 2.26 -19.46 -4.68
CA GLU A 16 2.78 -18.19 -5.19
C GLU A 16 3.59 -17.43 -4.14
N ARG A 17 4.48 -16.58 -4.65
CA ARG A 17 5.41 -15.77 -3.86
C ARG A 17 5.46 -14.36 -4.39
N ALA A 18 5.54 -13.41 -3.47
CA ALA A 18 5.64 -11.98 -3.78
C ALA A 18 6.64 -11.29 -2.83
N ALA A 19 7.45 -10.41 -3.41
CA ALA A 19 8.30 -9.47 -2.68
C ALA A 19 7.79 -8.02 -2.79
N VAL A 20 6.54 -7.85 -3.25
CA VAL A 20 5.92 -6.56 -3.49
C VAL A 20 4.52 -6.58 -2.92
N SER A 21 4.16 -5.51 -2.21
CA SER A 21 2.80 -5.23 -1.77
C SER A 21 2.22 -4.04 -2.50
N VAL A 22 0.89 -3.94 -2.53
CA VAL A 22 0.15 -2.91 -3.26
C VAL A 22 -0.67 -2.07 -2.28
N ASP A 23 -0.55 -0.75 -2.33
CA ASP A 23 -1.43 0.16 -1.58
C ASP A 23 -2.57 0.64 -2.50
N PRO A 24 -3.81 0.14 -2.33
CA PRO A 24 -4.94 0.51 -3.18
C PRO A 24 -5.44 1.94 -2.98
N ARG A 25 -4.96 2.65 -1.94
CA ARG A 25 -5.39 4.02 -1.61
C ARG A 25 -4.49 5.08 -2.25
N GLU A 26 -3.28 4.72 -2.62
CA GLU A 26 -2.32 5.62 -3.25
C GLU A 26 -2.02 5.20 -4.69
N TYR A 27 -2.01 6.16 -5.60
CA TYR A 27 -1.71 5.92 -7.01
C TYR A 27 -0.38 6.56 -7.42
N GLU A 28 0.23 5.98 -8.45
CA GLU A 28 1.35 6.53 -9.19
C GLU A 28 1.04 6.55 -10.68
N LEU A 29 1.51 7.60 -11.35
CA LEU A 29 1.64 7.62 -12.79
C LEU A 29 2.87 6.82 -13.15
N VAL A 30 2.67 5.78 -13.95
CA VAL A 30 3.74 5.00 -14.53
C VAL A 30 3.91 5.32 -16.00
N ALA A 31 5.15 5.46 -16.43
CA ALA A 31 5.52 5.65 -17.83
C ALA A 31 6.73 4.79 -18.18
N GLY A 32 6.69 4.14 -19.35
CA GLY A 32 7.79 3.31 -19.83
C GLY A 32 7.65 2.88 -21.29
N PRO A 33 8.74 2.39 -21.91
CA PRO A 33 8.72 1.86 -23.27
C PRO A 33 8.03 0.48 -23.28
N GLY A 34 6.71 0.47 -23.45
CA GLY A 34 5.94 -0.72 -23.81
C GLY A 34 5.53 -1.67 -22.66
N GLY A 35 4.20 -1.81 -22.50
CA GLY A 35 3.55 -2.99 -21.92
C GLY A 35 3.43 -3.07 -20.39
N PRO A 36 2.28 -3.55 -19.86
CA PRO A 36 2.14 -3.86 -18.45
C PRO A 36 3.04 -5.05 -18.09
N GLY A 37 4.21 -4.79 -17.50
CA GLY A 37 5.14 -5.85 -17.08
C GLY A 37 6.62 -5.48 -17.13
N SER A 38 6.99 -4.38 -17.78
CA SER A 38 8.39 -3.93 -17.78
C SER A 38 8.80 -3.39 -16.40
N ASP A 39 9.84 -3.98 -15.79
CA ASP A 39 10.41 -3.54 -14.51
C ASP A 39 11.21 -2.21 -14.65
N SER A 40 11.31 -1.66 -15.87
CA SER A 40 11.92 -0.34 -16.18
C SER A 40 10.95 0.83 -16.10
N THR A 41 9.88 0.70 -15.33
CA THR A 41 8.80 1.68 -15.26
C THR A 41 9.02 2.70 -14.16
N TYR A 42 9.00 3.99 -14.50
CA TYR A 42 9.14 5.08 -13.53
C TYR A 42 7.78 5.46 -12.94
N GLY A 43 7.65 5.37 -11.62
CA GLY A 43 6.47 5.80 -10.88
C GLY A 43 6.62 7.24 -10.38
N ILE A 44 5.75 8.13 -10.84
CA ILE A 44 5.57 9.47 -10.27
C ILE A 44 4.35 9.42 -9.34
N PRO A 45 4.50 9.70 -8.03
CA PRO A 45 3.37 9.68 -7.10
C PRO A 45 2.27 10.65 -7.55
N PHE A 46 1.02 10.17 -7.59
CA PHE A 46 -0.13 10.95 -8.07
C PHE A 46 -0.31 12.26 -7.27
N LYS A 47 0.03 12.26 -5.98
CA LYS A 47 0.02 13.45 -5.10
C LYS A 47 0.92 14.61 -5.58
N ARG A 48 1.91 14.33 -6.45
CA ARG A 48 2.78 15.36 -7.06
C ARG A 48 2.19 15.96 -8.33
N LEU A 49 1.19 15.29 -8.94
CA LEU A 49 0.56 15.74 -10.17
C LEU A 49 -0.51 16.77 -9.81
N ARG A 50 -0.29 18.03 -10.21
CA ARG A 50 -1.24 19.12 -10.00
C ARG A 50 -1.66 19.71 -11.34
N ALA A 51 -2.89 20.20 -11.45
CA ALA A 51 -3.32 20.94 -12.62
C ALA A 51 -2.36 22.12 -12.88
N GLY A 52 -1.92 22.28 -14.13
CA GLY A 52 -0.93 23.27 -14.57
C GLY A 52 0.53 22.85 -14.39
N SER A 53 0.83 21.74 -13.71
CA SER A 53 2.21 21.28 -13.53
C SER A 53 2.78 20.66 -14.82
N VAL A 54 4.06 20.90 -15.07
CA VAL A 54 4.83 20.21 -16.10
C VAL A 54 5.78 19.25 -15.40
N VAL A 55 5.63 17.96 -15.68
CA VAL A 55 6.35 16.90 -14.98
C VAL A 55 7.23 16.16 -15.97
N PRO A 56 8.56 16.10 -15.75
CA PRO A 56 9.44 15.34 -16.61
C PRO A 56 9.14 13.84 -16.44
N ILE A 57 9.08 13.14 -17.57
CA ILE A 57 8.97 11.68 -17.61
C ILE A 57 10.41 11.14 -17.58
N PRO A 58 10.83 10.45 -16.50
CA PRO A 58 12.21 10.02 -16.37
C PRO A 58 12.62 9.09 -17.52
N GLN A 59 13.88 9.20 -17.95
CA GLN A 59 14.52 8.37 -18.98
C GLN A 59 13.94 8.43 -20.40
N THR A 60 12.90 9.22 -20.66
CA THR A 60 12.40 9.49 -22.02
C THR A 60 12.80 10.88 -22.52
N GLY A 61 13.14 11.78 -21.57
CA GLY A 61 13.39 13.19 -21.84
C GLY A 61 12.16 13.93 -22.38
N LEU A 62 10.97 13.36 -22.20
CA LEU A 62 9.68 13.97 -22.54
C LEU A 62 9.07 14.60 -21.29
N THR A 63 8.21 15.59 -21.47
CA THR A 63 7.43 16.18 -20.37
C THR A 63 5.94 15.89 -20.50
N LEU A 64 5.27 15.72 -19.36
CA LEU A 64 3.82 15.66 -19.25
C LEU A 64 3.32 17.00 -18.71
N ARG A 65 2.52 17.70 -19.53
CA ARG A 65 1.75 18.85 -19.07
C ARG A 65 0.43 18.36 -18.49
N VAL A 66 0.24 18.55 -17.18
CA VAL A 66 -0.98 18.15 -16.49
C VAL A 66 -2.00 19.28 -16.61
N GLU A 67 -3.15 18.99 -17.20
CA GLU A 67 -4.23 19.97 -17.39
C GLU A 67 -5.28 19.86 -16.29
N ARG A 68 -5.71 18.63 -15.98
CA ARG A 68 -6.69 18.36 -14.91
C ARG A 68 -6.33 17.10 -14.14
N VAL A 69 -6.68 17.12 -12.86
CA VAL A 69 -6.46 15.99 -11.94
C VAL A 69 -7.74 15.80 -11.15
N TYR A 70 -8.25 14.57 -11.13
CA TYR A 70 -9.44 14.18 -10.40
C TYR A 70 -9.06 13.17 -9.30
N PRO A 71 -9.26 13.49 -8.01
CA PRO A 71 -9.01 12.53 -6.92
C PRO A 71 -9.89 11.28 -7.00
N ASN A 72 -11.12 11.45 -7.48
CA ASN A 72 -12.02 10.37 -7.86
C ASN A 72 -12.75 10.77 -9.15
N SER A 73 -12.91 9.83 -10.06
CA SER A 73 -13.49 10.06 -11.38
C SER A 73 -14.17 8.82 -11.91
N ARG A 74 -15.05 9.05 -12.89
CA ARG A 74 -15.64 7.99 -13.71
C ARG A 74 -15.32 8.23 -15.17
N VAL A 75 -15.26 7.13 -15.91
CA VAL A 75 -15.19 7.16 -17.37
C VAL A 75 -16.55 7.57 -17.93
N VAL A 76 -16.56 8.62 -18.74
CA VAL A 76 -17.73 9.02 -19.53
C VAL A 76 -17.44 8.65 -20.98
N SER A 77 -18.42 7.98 -21.59
CA SER A 77 -18.53 7.40 -22.94
C SER A 77 -17.31 7.43 -23.85
N PRO A 78 -17.06 6.36 -24.61
CA PRO A 78 -16.01 6.41 -25.62
C PRO A 78 -16.29 7.55 -26.60
N LEU A 79 -15.25 8.27 -27.01
CA LEU A 79 -15.35 9.30 -28.04
C LEU A 79 -15.99 8.67 -29.29
N GLU A 80 -17.02 9.31 -29.86
CA GLU A 80 -17.55 8.92 -31.17
C GLU A 80 -16.41 8.93 -32.18
N GLY A 81 -16.23 7.83 -32.91
CA GLY A 81 -15.12 7.65 -33.87
C GLY A 81 -14.02 6.68 -33.42
N GLY A 82 -14.16 6.02 -32.25
CA GLY A 82 -13.29 4.91 -31.87
C GLY A 82 -11.87 5.36 -31.52
N GLY A 83 -11.71 5.98 -30.35
CA GLY A 83 -10.38 6.38 -29.90
C GLY A 83 -10.36 7.11 -28.57
N GLY A 84 -10.76 6.44 -27.49
CA GLY A 84 -10.51 6.92 -26.13
C GLY A 84 -11.76 7.19 -25.31
N PHE A 85 -11.55 7.69 -24.10
CA PHE A 85 -12.58 8.00 -23.11
C PHE A 85 -12.35 9.38 -22.53
N THR A 86 -13.40 10.00 -22.00
CA THR A 86 -13.28 11.22 -21.20
C THR A 86 -13.49 10.92 -19.72
N LEU A 87 -13.13 11.88 -18.87
CA LEU A 87 -13.22 11.76 -17.43
C LEU A 87 -14.17 12.80 -16.86
N ALA A 88 -15.08 12.37 -16.00
CA ALA A 88 -15.88 13.26 -15.17
C ALA A 88 -15.51 13.07 -13.70
N PRO A 89 -15.44 14.15 -12.90
CA PRO A 89 -15.25 14.04 -11.46
C PRO A 89 -16.42 13.32 -10.79
N GLU A 90 -16.13 12.60 -9.72
CA GLU A 90 -17.12 11.93 -8.88
C GLU A 90 -16.84 12.27 -7.40
N PRO A 91 -17.86 12.35 -6.52
CA PRO A 91 -17.64 12.53 -5.08
C PRO A 91 -16.71 11.47 -4.50
N ALA A 92 -16.06 11.80 -3.38
CA ALA A 92 -15.20 10.85 -2.69
C ALA A 92 -16.02 9.61 -2.24
N PRO A 93 -15.56 8.39 -2.52
CA PRO A 93 -16.28 7.19 -2.11
C PRO A 93 -16.18 6.98 -0.59
N PRO A 94 -17.09 6.21 0.02
CA PRO A 94 -17.06 5.92 1.45
C PRO A 94 -15.76 5.25 1.92
N ARG A 95 -15.14 4.47 1.04
CA ARG A 95 -13.87 3.78 1.28
C ARG A 95 -12.80 4.32 0.35
N ALA A 96 -11.67 4.75 0.89
CA ALA A 96 -10.59 5.35 0.10
C ALA A 96 -10.03 4.40 -0.98
N GLU A 97 -10.05 3.08 -0.75
CA GLU A 97 -9.60 2.06 -1.72
C GLU A 97 -10.50 1.99 -2.97
N ALA A 98 -11.73 2.48 -2.87
CA ALA A 98 -12.66 2.53 -3.99
C ALA A 98 -12.42 3.73 -4.91
N ALA A 99 -11.60 4.70 -4.51
CA ALA A 99 -11.30 5.86 -5.34
C ALA A 99 -10.58 5.44 -6.63
N ARG A 100 -10.98 6.07 -7.74
CA ARG A 100 -10.40 5.88 -9.06
C ARG A 100 -9.94 7.24 -9.57
N PRO A 101 -8.67 7.61 -9.35
CA PRO A 101 -8.18 8.90 -9.77
C PRO A 101 -8.13 9.02 -11.30
N GLY A 102 -8.29 10.25 -11.77
CA GLY A 102 -8.25 10.59 -13.19
C GLY A 102 -7.18 11.65 -13.47
N LEU A 103 -6.54 11.58 -14.62
CA LEU A 103 -5.61 12.61 -15.10
C LEU A 103 -5.91 12.93 -16.56
N VAL A 104 -5.96 14.22 -16.86
CA VAL A 104 -6.02 14.78 -18.22
C VAL A 104 -4.79 15.65 -18.43
N GLY A 105 -4.11 15.47 -19.55
CA GLY A 105 -2.95 16.28 -19.89
C GLY A 105 -2.49 16.03 -21.31
N THR A 106 -1.31 16.54 -21.64
CA THR A 106 -0.71 16.37 -22.97
C THR A 106 0.76 16.01 -22.79
N VAL A 107 1.24 15.01 -23.54
CA VAL A 107 2.66 14.65 -23.59
C VAL A 107 3.34 15.50 -24.65
N GLU A 108 4.51 16.04 -24.33
CA GLU A 108 5.32 16.81 -25.27
C GLU A 108 5.58 16.01 -26.56
N GLY A 109 5.26 16.60 -27.70
CA GLY A 109 5.46 15.99 -29.01
C GLY A 109 4.43 14.93 -29.41
N SER A 110 3.38 14.67 -28.62
CA SER A 110 2.27 13.79 -29.05
C SER A 110 1.21 14.52 -29.87
N GLY A 111 0.93 15.79 -29.53
CA GLY A 111 -0.16 16.57 -30.13
C GLY A 111 -1.58 16.06 -29.82
N GLN A 112 -1.71 15.02 -29.00
CA GLN A 112 -3.00 14.39 -28.64
C GLN A 112 -3.24 14.48 -27.13
N PRO A 113 -4.50 14.69 -26.71
CA PRO A 113 -4.87 14.69 -25.30
C PRO A 113 -4.70 13.28 -24.70
N LEU A 114 -4.09 13.23 -23.52
CA LEU A 114 -3.90 12.03 -22.72
C LEU A 114 -4.97 11.97 -21.63
N PHE A 115 -5.76 10.91 -21.65
CA PHE A 115 -6.70 10.56 -20.58
C PHE A 115 -6.21 9.30 -19.86
N LEU A 116 -6.04 9.40 -18.55
CA LEU A 116 -5.67 8.27 -17.70
C LEU A 116 -6.70 8.07 -16.60
N TYR A 117 -7.16 6.84 -16.49
CA TYR A 117 -8.11 6.41 -15.47
C TYR A 117 -7.46 5.37 -14.56
N GLY A 118 -7.54 5.56 -13.24
CA GLY A 118 -6.97 4.64 -12.25
C GLY A 118 -7.59 3.23 -12.27
N GLY A 119 -8.74 3.04 -12.92
CA GLY A 119 -9.35 1.72 -13.14
C GLY A 119 -9.13 1.13 -14.53
N ALA A 120 -8.26 1.72 -15.37
CA ALA A 120 -7.99 1.19 -16.70
C ALA A 120 -7.29 -0.19 -16.62
N ALA A 121 -7.73 -1.14 -17.45
CA ALA A 121 -7.15 -2.49 -17.48
C ALA A 121 -5.82 -2.55 -18.26
N SER A 122 -5.57 -1.58 -19.12
CA SER A 122 -4.39 -1.52 -20.00
C SER A 122 -3.83 -0.10 -20.03
N PRO A 123 -2.52 0.05 -20.26
CA PRO A 123 -1.91 1.37 -20.37
C PRO A 123 -2.39 2.09 -21.63
N THR A 124 -2.45 3.42 -21.54
CA THR A 124 -2.70 4.30 -22.69
C THR A 124 -1.38 4.54 -23.40
N SER A 125 -1.28 4.10 -24.65
CA SER A 125 -0.10 4.31 -25.48
C SER A 125 -0.19 5.64 -26.23
N VAL A 126 0.89 6.41 -26.20
CA VAL A 126 1.03 7.70 -26.88
C VAL A 126 2.22 7.62 -27.82
N ASN A 127 2.01 7.94 -29.09
CA ASN A 127 3.09 8.01 -30.06
C ASN A 127 3.73 9.40 -30.03
N THR A 128 5.05 9.44 -29.97
CA THR A 128 5.86 10.66 -30.01
C THR A 128 6.95 10.52 -31.06
N ALA A 129 7.60 11.63 -31.42
CA ALA A 129 8.76 11.61 -32.32
C ALA A 129 9.92 10.74 -31.80
N ARG A 130 9.96 10.43 -30.50
CA ARG A 130 10.98 9.59 -29.86
C ARG A 130 10.57 8.12 -29.68
N GLY A 131 9.36 7.74 -30.13
CA GLY A 131 8.82 6.39 -30.02
C GLY A 131 7.47 6.32 -29.31
N SER A 132 6.98 5.10 -29.12
CA SER A 132 5.71 4.83 -28.43
C SER A 132 5.92 4.74 -26.92
N LEU A 133 5.14 5.50 -26.16
CA LEU A 133 5.20 5.60 -24.71
C LEU A 133 3.91 5.07 -24.08
N ALA A 134 4.02 4.09 -23.19
CA ALA A 134 2.88 3.57 -22.44
C ALA A 134 2.77 4.31 -21.10
N LEU A 135 1.60 4.92 -20.84
CA LEU A 135 1.30 5.60 -19.57
C LEU A 135 0.08 4.97 -18.89
N MET A 136 0.11 4.86 -17.56
CA MET A 136 -1.01 4.32 -16.78
C MET A 136 -1.03 4.92 -15.37
N LEU A 137 -2.22 5.07 -14.79
CA LEU A 137 -2.37 5.26 -13.36
C LEU A 137 -2.58 3.90 -12.71
N ARG A 138 -1.72 3.55 -11.73
CA ARG A 138 -1.86 2.30 -10.98
C ARG A 138 -1.68 2.53 -9.48
N PRO A 139 -2.22 1.65 -8.63
CA PRO A 139 -1.89 1.63 -7.22
C PRO A 139 -0.38 1.50 -6.98
N ILE A 140 0.13 2.20 -5.96
CA ILE A 140 1.57 2.18 -5.64
C ILE A 140 1.98 0.77 -5.23
N ARG A 141 3.08 0.31 -5.84
CA ARG A 141 3.76 -0.94 -5.47
C ARG A 141 4.90 -0.65 -4.51
N ARG A 142 4.95 -1.34 -3.38
CA ARG A 142 5.99 -1.20 -2.35
C ARG A 142 6.81 -2.49 -2.33
N ARG A 143 8.12 -2.39 -2.57
CA ARG A 143 9.03 -3.52 -2.38
C ARG A 143 9.14 -3.83 -0.89
N LEU A 144 9.03 -5.11 -0.56
CA LEU A 144 9.23 -5.64 0.79
C LEU A 144 10.70 -6.07 0.93
N PRO A 145 11.30 -5.95 2.13
CA PRO A 145 12.66 -6.42 2.38
C PRO A 145 12.76 -7.95 2.47
N PHE A 146 11.64 -8.66 2.39
CA PHE A 146 11.54 -10.11 2.43
C PHE A 146 10.52 -10.60 1.39
N THR A 147 10.57 -11.88 1.05
CA THR A 147 9.58 -12.53 0.19
C THR A 147 8.54 -13.25 1.05
N ILE A 148 7.27 -13.13 0.67
CA ILE A 148 6.15 -13.85 1.26
C ILE A 148 5.71 -14.91 0.27
N GLU A 149 5.63 -16.16 0.70
CA GLU A 149 5.08 -17.27 -0.06
C GLU A 149 3.86 -17.83 0.68
N LEU A 150 2.75 -18.07 -0.04
CA LEU A 150 1.60 -18.76 0.53
C LEU A 150 1.81 -20.26 0.39
N VAL A 151 2.15 -20.93 1.49
CA VAL A 151 2.41 -22.38 1.49
C VAL A 151 1.10 -23.16 1.42
N ARG A 152 0.12 -22.77 2.24
CA ARG A 152 -1.22 -23.34 2.23
C ARG A 152 -2.21 -22.39 2.87
N PHE A 153 -3.45 -22.46 2.40
CA PHE A 153 -4.61 -21.82 3.01
C PHE A 153 -5.46 -22.88 3.69
N GLU A 154 -5.92 -22.59 4.90
CA GLU A 154 -6.81 -23.45 5.68
C GLU A 154 -8.05 -22.65 6.06
N ARG A 155 -9.23 -23.24 5.84
CA ARG A 155 -10.51 -22.72 6.31
C ARG A 155 -11.17 -23.73 7.23
N ASP A 156 -11.67 -23.24 8.36
CA ASP A 156 -12.50 -23.98 9.29
C ASP A 156 -13.95 -23.55 9.06
N LEU A 157 -14.85 -24.49 8.84
CA LEU A 157 -16.27 -24.24 8.54
C LEU A 157 -17.13 -24.58 9.76
N TYR A 158 -18.26 -23.90 9.91
CA TYR A 158 -19.26 -24.35 10.88
C TYR A 158 -19.86 -25.71 10.46
N PRO A 159 -20.11 -26.63 11.40
CA PRO A 159 -20.77 -27.90 11.10
C PRO A 159 -22.11 -27.67 10.37
N GLY A 160 -22.30 -28.32 9.23
CA GLY A 160 -23.56 -28.27 8.48
C GLY A 160 -23.76 -27.05 7.59
N GLY A 161 -22.73 -26.25 7.31
CA GLY A 161 -22.83 -25.13 6.35
C GLY A 161 -21.50 -24.71 5.72
N GLU A 162 -21.57 -23.78 4.77
CA GLU A 162 -20.40 -23.22 4.08
C GLU A 162 -19.83 -21.95 4.76
N ILE A 163 -20.38 -21.59 5.93
CA ILE A 163 -19.96 -20.40 6.67
C ILE A 163 -18.59 -20.69 7.30
N ALA A 164 -17.58 -19.90 6.93
CA ALA A 164 -16.25 -19.98 7.54
C ALA A 164 -16.31 -19.54 9.02
N ARG A 165 -15.98 -20.46 9.91
CA ARG A 165 -15.73 -20.21 11.34
C ARG A 165 -14.41 -19.50 11.56
N GLY A 166 -13.41 -19.83 10.75
CA GLY A 166 -12.09 -19.22 10.79
C GLY A 166 -11.30 -19.56 9.54
N TYR A 167 -10.25 -18.79 9.29
CA TYR A 167 -9.33 -19.07 8.20
C TYR A 167 -7.92 -18.68 8.63
N SER A 168 -6.95 -19.42 8.13
CA SER A 168 -5.55 -19.21 8.40
C SER A 168 -4.72 -19.49 7.16
N SER A 169 -3.62 -18.76 7.03
CA SER A 169 -2.64 -18.95 5.96
C SER A 169 -1.33 -19.35 6.59
N VAL A 170 -0.76 -20.47 6.16
CA VAL A 170 0.64 -20.76 6.46
C VAL A 170 1.47 -20.07 5.41
N VAL A 171 2.29 -19.11 5.86
CA VAL A 171 3.18 -18.34 4.99
C VAL A 171 4.63 -18.67 5.30
N ALA A 172 5.44 -18.78 4.25
CA ALA A 172 6.90 -18.83 4.39
C ALA A 172 7.45 -17.42 4.11
N LEU A 173 8.13 -16.87 5.12
CA LEU A 173 8.79 -15.58 5.01
C LEU A 173 10.28 -15.82 4.82
N ARG A 174 10.84 -15.28 3.74
CA ARG A 174 12.25 -15.47 3.36
C ARG A 174 12.99 -14.14 3.35
N ASP A 175 14.08 -14.05 4.11
CA ASP A 175 14.91 -12.86 4.23
C ASP A 175 16.39 -13.26 4.38
N GLN A 176 17.25 -12.74 3.51
CA GLN A 176 18.72 -12.94 3.54
C GLN A 176 19.15 -14.41 3.81
N GLY A 177 18.48 -15.38 3.17
CA GLY A 177 18.80 -16.81 3.30
C GLY A 177 18.13 -17.53 4.48
N THR A 178 17.43 -16.81 5.37
CA THR A 178 16.61 -17.41 6.43
C THR A 178 15.17 -17.59 5.95
N GLU A 179 14.62 -18.80 6.07
CA GLU A 179 13.21 -19.09 5.86
C GLU A 179 12.52 -19.36 7.20
N ARG A 180 11.41 -18.68 7.46
CA ARG A 180 10.55 -18.96 8.62
C ARG A 180 9.12 -19.17 8.16
N ARG A 181 8.58 -20.34 8.49
CA ARG A 181 7.17 -20.66 8.29
C ARG A 181 6.36 -20.24 9.51
N VAL A 182 5.25 -19.55 9.27
CA VAL A 182 4.38 -19.04 10.32
C VAL A 182 2.94 -19.07 9.87
N THR A 183 2.05 -19.42 10.79
CA THR A 183 0.61 -19.37 10.56
C THR A 183 0.09 -17.97 10.88
N VAL A 184 -0.52 -17.33 9.88
CA VAL A 184 -1.27 -16.08 10.02
C VAL A 184 -2.73 -16.44 10.13
N ALA A 185 -3.36 -16.10 11.25
CA ALA A 185 -4.77 -16.36 11.49
C ALA A 185 -5.47 -15.10 12.01
N MET A 186 -6.81 -15.15 12.12
CA MET A 186 -7.56 -14.09 12.80
C MET A 186 -6.98 -13.85 14.20
N ASN A 187 -6.59 -12.61 14.49
CA ASN A 187 -5.94 -12.17 15.73
C ASN A 187 -4.52 -12.73 16.00
N ARG A 188 -3.91 -13.46 15.05
CA ARG A 188 -2.52 -13.92 15.14
C ARG A 188 -1.72 -13.44 13.92
N PRO A 189 -1.28 -12.17 13.90
CA PRO A 189 -0.45 -11.66 12.82
C PRO A 189 0.98 -12.21 12.88
N ALA A 190 1.56 -12.47 11.71
CA ALA A 190 3.00 -12.71 11.60
C ALA A 190 3.76 -11.38 11.65
N ARG A 191 4.97 -11.37 12.22
CA ARG A 191 5.80 -10.17 12.33
C ARG A 191 7.21 -10.42 11.86
N GLN A 192 7.74 -9.54 11.00
CA GLN A 192 9.09 -9.63 10.48
C GLN A 192 9.63 -8.24 10.12
N GLY A 193 10.84 -7.90 10.58
CA GLY A 193 11.52 -6.67 10.19
C GLY A 193 10.72 -5.37 10.39
N GLY A 194 9.89 -5.27 11.43
CA GLY A 194 9.02 -4.11 11.67
C GLY A 194 7.69 -4.10 10.88
N TYR A 195 7.44 -5.15 10.09
CA TYR A 195 6.18 -5.39 9.40
C TYR A 195 5.30 -6.35 10.20
N ALA A 196 3.99 -6.14 10.11
CA ALA A 196 2.96 -7.04 10.63
C ALA A 196 2.07 -7.48 9.47
N ILE A 197 1.89 -8.78 9.33
CA ILE A 197 1.14 -9.42 8.26
C ILE A 197 -0.13 -10.00 8.89
N TYR A 198 -1.27 -9.47 8.48
CA TYR A 198 -2.59 -9.88 8.92
C TYR A 198 -3.28 -10.62 7.79
N GLN A 199 -4.12 -11.57 8.16
CA GLN A 199 -5.05 -12.16 7.23
C GLN A 199 -6.20 -11.16 7.00
N SER A 200 -6.41 -10.70 5.76
CA SER A 200 -7.43 -9.68 5.43
C SER A 200 -8.68 -10.31 4.81
N SER A 201 -8.50 -11.13 3.78
CA SER A 201 -9.58 -11.83 3.11
C SER A 201 -9.05 -13.07 2.39
N TRP A 202 -9.94 -13.79 1.73
CA TRP A 202 -9.60 -14.94 0.91
C TRP A 202 -10.51 -14.95 -0.32
N GLY A 203 -10.16 -15.77 -1.29
CA GLY A 203 -10.95 -16.02 -2.49
C GLY A 203 -10.42 -17.25 -3.20
N SER A 204 -10.85 -17.44 -4.44
CA SER A 204 -10.36 -18.51 -5.30
C SER A 204 -10.08 -17.96 -6.68
N THR A 205 -9.07 -18.50 -7.36
CA THR A 205 -8.83 -18.20 -8.78
C THR A 205 -9.87 -18.89 -9.65
N PRO A 206 -10.07 -18.48 -10.92
CA PRO A 206 -10.93 -19.19 -11.87
C PRO A 206 -10.55 -20.67 -12.03
N GLU A 207 -9.28 -21.01 -11.84
CA GLU A 207 -8.74 -22.38 -11.86
C GLU A 207 -8.95 -23.15 -10.54
N GLY A 208 -9.68 -22.58 -9.58
CA GLY A 208 -10.04 -23.21 -8.31
C GLY A 208 -8.95 -23.21 -7.24
N LYS A 209 -7.86 -22.45 -7.41
CA LYS A 209 -6.82 -22.33 -6.37
C LYS A 209 -7.25 -21.37 -5.28
N ASP A 210 -7.00 -21.73 -4.02
CA ASP A 210 -7.23 -20.83 -2.89
C ASP A 210 -6.26 -19.64 -2.94
N VAL A 211 -6.83 -18.44 -2.81
CA VAL A 211 -6.14 -17.16 -2.75
C VAL A 211 -6.28 -16.58 -1.36
N SER A 212 -5.16 -16.19 -0.77
CA SER A 212 -5.13 -15.44 0.48
C SER A 212 -4.77 -13.99 0.20
N VAL A 213 -5.54 -13.06 0.74
CA VAL A 213 -5.21 -11.63 0.75
C VAL A 213 -4.67 -11.27 2.12
N LEU A 214 -3.39 -10.94 2.14
CA LEU A 214 -2.63 -10.58 3.33
C LEU A 214 -2.48 -9.06 3.40
N GLN A 215 -2.86 -8.46 4.53
CA GLN A 215 -2.59 -7.05 4.80
C GLN A 215 -1.23 -6.90 5.48
N VAL A 216 -0.35 -6.15 4.82
CA VAL A 216 0.99 -5.84 5.30
C VAL A 216 1.01 -4.43 5.86
N VAL A 217 1.26 -4.32 7.16
CA VAL A 217 1.31 -3.06 7.91
C VAL A 217 2.74 -2.80 8.36
N HIS A 218 3.28 -1.65 7.99
CA HIS A 218 4.56 -1.15 8.50
C HIS A 218 4.32 -0.01 9.48
N ASN A 219 4.72 -0.19 10.74
CA ASN A 219 4.61 0.83 11.77
C ASN A 219 5.96 1.04 12.47
N PRO A 220 6.75 2.06 12.05
CA PRO A 220 8.06 2.34 12.66
C PRO A 220 7.93 2.85 14.10
N LEU A 221 6.80 3.47 14.45
CA LEU A 221 6.56 4.07 15.76
C LEU A 221 5.85 3.14 16.74
N ARG A 222 5.89 1.83 16.48
CA ARG A 222 5.26 0.82 17.35
C ARG A 222 5.76 0.88 18.80
N LEU A 223 6.99 1.37 19.02
CA LEU A 223 7.60 1.47 20.34
C LEU A 223 7.17 2.71 21.14
N LEU A 224 6.57 3.74 20.50
CA LEU A 224 6.23 5.00 21.19
C LEU A 224 5.34 4.81 22.43
N PRO A 225 4.27 3.98 22.42
CA PRO A 225 3.47 3.78 23.62
C PRO A 225 4.26 3.19 24.78
N TYR A 226 5.23 2.33 24.48
CA TYR A 226 6.10 1.70 25.48
C TYR A 226 7.12 2.69 26.04
N LEU A 227 7.66 3.58 25.21
CA LEU A 227 8.51 4.68 25.69
C LEU A 227 7.74 5.63 26.60
N GLY A 228 6.50 5.98 26.24
CA GLY A 228 5.61 6.78 27.10
C GLY A 228 5.40 6.13 28.47
N LEU A 229 5.06 4.83 28.50
CA LEU A 229 4.94 4.09 29.76
C LEU A 229 6.25 4.08 30.57
N GLY A 230 7.39 3.89 29.90
CA GLY A 230 8.70 3.96 30.54
C GLY A 230 8.99 5.30 31.20
N THR A 231 8.69 6.41 30.50
CA THR A 231 8.85 7.76 31.07
C THR A 231 7.95 7.99 32.28
N ALA A 232 6.69 7.54 32.23
CA ALA A 232 5.76 7.66 33.35
C ALA A 232 6.24 6.86 34.58
N LEU A 233 6.67 5.61 34.38
CA LEU A 233 7.21 4.76 35.46
C LEU A 233 8.47 5.38 36.07
N THR A 234 9.36 5.92 35.24
CA THR A 234 10.60 6.58 35.70
C THR A 234 10.27 7.82 36.52
N GLY A 235 9.33 8.66 36.07
CA GLY A 235 8.86 9.83 36.81
C GLY A 235 8.28 9.47 38.18
N MET A 236 7.45 8.42 38.24
CA MET A 236 6.90 7.92 39.51
C MET A 236 7.99 7.40 40.46
N ALA A 237 8.95 6.63 39.93
CA ALA A 237 10.06 6.09 40.71
C ALA A 237 10.93 7.21 41.31
N LEU A 238 11.27 8.24 40.51
CA LEU A 238 12.01 9.41 40.96
C LEU A 238 11.24 10.20 42.02
N HIS A 239 9.95 10.48 41.79
CA HIS A 239 9.11 11.20 42.73
C HIS A 239 9.04 10.48 44.10
N TYR A 240 8.82 9.17 44.09
CA TYR A 240 8.77 8.38 45.31
C TYR A 240 10.14 8.31 46.00
N GLY A 241 11.22 8.14 45.24
CA GLY A 241 12.60 8.12 45.76
C GLY A 241 12.97 9.42 46.49
N LEU A 242 12.75 10.57 45.85
CA LEU A 242 13.00 11.89 46.45
C LEU A 242 12.19 12.10 47.73
N LYS A 243 10.90 11.72 47.72
CA LYS A 243 10.03 11.82 48.90
C LYS A 243 10.51 10.95 50.07
N LYS A 244 11.09 9.77 49.79
CA LYS A 244 11.58 8.84 50.82
C LYS A 244 12.90 9.33 51.44
N VAL A 245 13.81 9.90 50.65
CA VAL A 245 15.05 10.52 51.14
C VAL A 245 14.74 11.71 52.04
N GLY A 246 13.89 12.64 51.59
CA GLY A 246 13.50 13.80 52.41
C GLY A 246 12.77 13.44 53.72
N ARG A 247 12.05 12.30 53.76
CA ARG A 247 11.46 11.78 55.01
C ARG A 247 12.49 11.18 55.97
N ARG A 248 13.55 10.55 55.46
CA ARG A 248 14.63 9.99 56.29
C ARG A 248 15.44 11.09 56.97
N GLU A 249 15.80 12.13 56.23
CA GLU A 249 16.55 13.28 56.78
C GLU A 249 15.76 14.02 57.86
N ARG A 250 14.45 14.24 57.64
CA ARG A 250 13.56 14.85 58.65
C ARG A 250 13.40 14.00 59.92
N ARG A 251 13.49 12.67 59.83
CA ARG A 251 13.46 11.79 61.01
C ARG A 251 14.82 11.74 61.73
N ALA A 252 15.92 11.86 61.01
CA ALA A 252 17.26 11.89 61.61
C ALA A 252 17.54 13.23 62.33
N GLY A 253 17.05 14.36 61.81
CA GLY A 253 17.22 15.68 62.43
C GLY A 253 16.23 16.00 63.57
N GLY A 254 15.21 15.18 63.80
CA GLY A 254 14.26 15.32 64.92
C GLY A 254 14.54 14.40 66.11
N ALA A 255 15.64 13.64 66.08
CA ALA A 255 16.07 12.73 67.13
C ALA A 255 17.38 13.17 67.83
N ALA A 256 17.83 14.40 67.55
CA ALA A 256 18.91 15.10 68.26
C ALA A 256 18.31 16.29 69.01
#